data_AF-A0A1Y1K8G4-F1
#
_entry.id   AF-A0A1Y1K8G4-F1
#
_cell.length_a   1.000
_cell.length_b   1.000
_cell.length_c   1.000
_cell.angle_alpha   90.00
_cell.angle_beta   90.00
_cell.angle_gamma   90.00
#
_symmetry.space_group_name_H-M   'P 1'
#
loop_
_entity.id
_entity.type
_entity.pdbx_description
1 polymer ?
#
loop_
_entity_poly.entity_id
_entity_poly.type
_entity_poly.pdbx_seq_one_letter_code
_entity_poly.pdbx_strand_id
1 'polypeptide(L)'
;QKQYFITKSNNMDQLLKELTSLGKCEFKPILKIKDMIIGKKYKLYSIKSVQTSKFGRKIVVETEDNSIFLPERYSRSLSDEKITEFAASIWKFALVFEGEVDVGKPNKLLKISFTDA
;
A
#
# COMPACT_ATOMS: atom_id res chain seq x y z
N GLN A 1 7.89 -46.40 -38.05
CA GLN A 1 7.69 -44.98 -37.69
C GLN A 1 7.46 -44.93 -36.18
N LYS A 2 8.34 -44.26 -35.41
CA LYS A 2 8.23 -44.17 -33.95
C LYS A 2 7.27 -43.01 -33.61
N GLN A 3 6.15 -43.29 -32.95
CA GLN A 3 5.30 -42.28 -32.34
C GLN A 3 5.92 -41.86 -31.01
N TYR A 4 6.18 -40.57 -30.84
CA TYR A 4 6.61 -40.00 -29.58
C TYR A 4 5.37 -39.53 -28.81
N PHE A 5 5.11 -40.18 -27.67
CA PHE A 5 4.16 -39.69 -26.68
C PHE A 5 4.85 -38.57 -25.88
N ILE A 6 4.35 -37.34 -25.99
CA ILE A 6 4.81 -36.22 -25.15
C ILE A 6 3.96 -36.23 -23.88
N THR A 7 4.45 -36.90 -22.84
CA THR A 7 3.98 -36.73 -21.46
C THR A 7 4.85 -35.67 -20.78
N LYS A 8 4.37 -34.42 -20.70
CA LYS A 8 4.75 -33.40 -19.69
C LYS A 8 3.98 -32.09 -19.93
N SER A 9 2.77 -31.97 -19.38
CA SER A 9 2.05 -30.69 -19.29
C SER A 9 1.07 -30.72 -18.12
N ASN A 10 1.57 -30.71 -16.88
CA ASN A 10 0.72 -30.51 -15.69
C ASN A 10 1.31 -29.47 -14.74
N ASN A 11 2.65 -29.41 -14.61
CA ASN A 11 3.28 -28.53 -13.62
C ASN A 11 3.25 -27.04 -14.02
N MET A 12 3.41 -26.74 -15.31
CA MET A 12 3.37 -25.37 -15.81
C MET A 12 1.97 -24.77 -15.79
N ASP A 13 0.95 -25.56 -16.12
CA ASP A 13 -0.45 -25.12 -16.11
C ASP A 13 -0.94 -24.83 -14.69
N GLN A 14 -0.43 -25.58 -13.70
CA GLN A 14 -0.74 -25.36 -12.29
C GLN A 14 -0.04 -24.10 -11.76
N LEU A 15 1.23 -23.88 -12.09
CA LEU A 15 1.96 -22.65 -11.76
C LEU A 15 1.32 -21.41 -12.39
N LEU A 16 0.90 -21.51 -13.66
CA LEU A 16 0.21 -20.41 -14.35
C LEU A 16 -1.14 -20.09 -13.71
N LYS A 17 -1.90 -21.10 -13.29
CA LYS A 17 -3.15 -20.90 -12.55
C LYS A 17 -2.90 -20.29 -11.18
N GLU A 18 -1.87 -20.72 -10.46
CA GLU A 18 -1.46 -20.13 -9.19
C GLU A 18 -1.06 -18.67 -9.37
N LEU A 19 -0.15 -18.35 -10.29
CA LEU A 19 0.25 -16.97 -10.62
C LEU A 19 -0.94 -16.11 -11.06
N THR A 20 -1.88 -16.66 -11.84
CA THR A 20 -3.09 -15.96 -12.28
C THR A 20 -4.07 -15.75 -11.11
N SER A 21 -4.17 -16.71 -10.19
CA SER A 21 -5.00 -16.59 -8.98
C SER A 21 -4.43 -15.62 -7.96
N LEU A 22 -3.10 -15.55 -7.85
CA LEU A 22 -2.35 -14.52 -7.12
C LEU A 22 -2.46 -13.15 -7.80
N GLY A 23 -2.62 -13.16 -9.12
CA GLY A 23 -2.86 -11.99 -9.97
C GLY A 23 -4.30 -11.49 -9.96
N LYS A 24 -5.14 -11.91 -9.00
CA LYS A 24 -6.40 -11.21 -8.74
C LYS A 24 -6.06 -9.76 -8.40
N CYS A 25 -6.29 -8.86 -9.37
CA CYS A 25 -6.18 -7.41 -9.22
C CYS A 25 -7.30 -6.88 -8.32
N GLU A 26 -7.36 -7.35 -7.08
CA GLU A 26 -8.25 -6.81 -6.07
C GLU A 26 -7.66 -5.49 -5.58
N PHE A 27 -8.42 -4.41 -5.80
CA PHE A 27 -8.02 -3.11 -5.29
C PHE A 27 -7.97 -3.18 -3.77
N LYS A 28 -6.80 -2.86 -3.20
CA LYS A 28 -6.68 -2.70 -1.75
C LYS A 28 -7.67 -1.62 -1.29
N PRO A 29 -8.53 -1.91 -0.30
CA PRO A 29 -9.46 -0.92 0.21
C PRO A 29 -8.73 0.33 0.69
N ILE A 30 -9.39 1.49 0.51
CA ILE A 30 -8.85 2.76 0.98
C ILE A 30 -9.17 2.91 2.46
N LEU A 31 -8.15 2.88 3.30
CA LEU A 31 -8.27 3.23 4.71
C LEU A 31 -8.18 4.75 4.86
N LYS A 32 -9.31 5.37 5.19
CA LYS A 32 -9.34 6.82 5.46
C LYS A 32 -8.66 7.07 6.79
N ILE A 33 -8.01 8.22 6.87
CA ILE A 33 -7.24 8.60 8.06
C ILE A 33 -8.10 8.61 9.34
N LYS A 34 -9.36 9.05 9.24
CA LYS A 34 -10.32 9.06 10.36
C LYS A 34 -10.69 7.65 10.88
N ASP A 35 -10.49 6.63 10.06
CA ASP A 35 -10.82 5.23 10.36
C ASP A 35 -9.55 4.47 10.82
N MET A 36 -8.40 5.15 10.90
CA MET A 36 -7.17 4.59 11.45
C MET A 36 -7.25 4.45 12.98
N ILE A 37 -6.66 3.37 13.49
CA ILE A 37 -6.54 3.09 14.91
C ILE A 37 -5.38 3.92 15.45
N ILE A 38 -5.66 4.75 16.45
CA ILE A 38 -4.66 5.59 17.11
C ILE A 38 -3.58 4.69 17.74
N GLY A 39 -2.31 5.05 17.53
CA GLY A 39 -1.16 4.31 18.05
C GLY A 39 -0.84 2.99 17.36
N LYS A 40 -1.70 2.51 16.45
CA LYS A 40 -1.39 1.31 15.66
C LYS A 40 -0.27 1.61 14.66
N LYS A 41 0.73 0.73 14.62
CA LYS A 41 1.75 0.71 13.57
C LYS A 41 1.22 0.04 12.31
N TYR A 42 1.20 0.78 11.22
CA TYR A 42 0.83 0.29 9.90
C TYR A 42 2.11 0.09 9.08
N LYS A 43 2.60 -1.16 9.02
CA LYS A 43 3.80 -1.49 8.25
C LYS A 43 3.60 -1.17 6.76
N LEU A 44 4.56 -0.47 6.19
CA LEU A 44 4.49 0.00 4.81
C LEU A 44 5.15 -1.01 3.85
N TYR A 45 4.51 -1.24 2.72
CA TYR A 45 4.98 -2.12 1.65
C TYR A 45 5.34 -1.34 0.40
N SER A 46 4.61 -0.26 0.12
CA SER A 46 4.90 0.60 -1.03
C SER A 46 4.54 2.05 -0.74
N ILE A 47 5.19 2.94 -1.49
CA ILE A 47 4.87 4.36 -1.54
C ILE A 47 4.94 4.79 -3.00
N LYS A 48 3.98 5.62 -3.44
CA LYS A 48 3.94 6.15 -4.80
C LYS A 48 3.28 7.51 -4.85
N SER A 49 3.72 8.35 -5.79
CA SER A 49 2.96 9.51 -6.21
C SER A 49 1.93 9.10 -7.27
N VAL A 50 0.73 9.67 -7.16
CA VAL A 50 -0.34 9.48 -8.14
C VAL A 50 -0.86 10.84 -8.57
N GLN A 51 -0.96 11.05 -9.89
CA GLN A 51 -1.58 12.24 -10.44
C GLN A 51 -3.07 11.95 -10.65
N THR A 52 -3.92 12.71 -9.97
CA THR A 52 -5.37 12.63 -10.16
C THR A 52 -5.85 13.84 -10.94
N SER A 53 -6.75 13.65 -11.91
CA SER A 53 -7.29 14.73 -12.73
C SER A 53 -8.01 15.81 -11.91
N LYS A 54 -8.70 15.39 -10.83
CA LYS A 54 -9.51 16.27 -9.98
C LYS A 54 -8.78 16.83 -8.76
N PHE A 55 -7.83 16.09 -8.19
CA PHE A 55 -7.22 16.43 -6.89
C PHE A 55 -5.70 16.66 -6.98
N GLY A 56 -5.16 16.70 -8.19
CA GLY A 56 -3.73 16.91 -8.45
C GLY A 56 -2.87 15.74 -7.95
N ARG A 57 -1.60 16.05 -7.66
CA ARG A 57 -0.61 15.11 -7.15
C ARG A 57 -0.94 14.71 -5.71
N LYS A 58 -1.07 13.41 -5.46
CA LYS A 58 -1.23 12.81 -4.14
C LYS A 58 -0.15 11.77 -3.89
N ILE A 59 0.11 11.49 -2.62
CA ILE A 59 1.01 10.40 -2.20
C ILE A 59 0.16 9.33 -1.56
N VAL A 60 0.36 8.09 -2.01
CA VAL A 60 -0.29 6.90 -1.50
C VAL A 60 0.77 6.01 -0.89
N VAL A 61 0.49 5.51 0.30
CA VAL A 61 1.25 4.43 0.92
C VAL A 61 0.37 3.19 1.00
N GLU A 62 0.96 2.04 0.74
CA GLU A 62 0.26 0.76 0.84
C GLU A 62 0.79 -0.02 2.02
N THR A 63 -0.14 -0.57 2.78
CA THR A 63 0.09 -1.56 3.83
C THR A 63 -0.21 -2.95 3.28
N GLU A 64 -0.16 -3.99 4.10
CA GLU A 64 -0.57 -5.34 3.70
C GLU A 64 -2.01 -5.32 3.14
N ASP A 65 -2.94 -4.77 3.92
CA ASP A 65 -4.38 -4.86 3.64
C ASP A 65 -4.98 -3.60 2.99
N ASN A 66 -4.36 -2.43 3.15
CA ASN A 66 -4.99 -1.16 2.84
C ASN A 66 -4.10 -0.19 2.06
N SER A 67 -4.73 0.66 1.26
CA SER A 67 -4.13 1.87 0.68
C SER A 67 -4.49 3.09 1.51
N ILE A 68 -3.52 3.95 1.81
CA ILE A 68 -3.71 5.16 2.61
C ILE A 68 -3.24 6.37 1.79
N PHE A 69 -4.14 7.33 1.58
CA PHE A 69 -3.79 8.61 0.98
C PHE A 69 -3.23 9.55 2.04
N LEU A 70 -2.00 10.02 1.85
CA LEU A 70 -1.41 10.99 2.75
C LEU A 70 -2.03 12.39 2.54
N PRO A 71 -2.08 13.21 3.61
CA PRO A 71 -2.50 14.60 3.50
C PRO A 71 -1.71 15.38 2.45
N GLU A 72 -2.35 16.35 1.81
CA GLU A 72 -1.77 17.10 0.68
C GLU A 72 -0.44 17.80 0.98
N ARG A 73 -0.18 18.16 2.25
CA ARG A 73 1.12 18.71 2.66
C ARG A 73 2.30 17.82 2.28
N TYR A 74 2.13 16.50 2.26
CA TYR A 74 3.17 15.56 1.85
C TYR A 74 3.43 15.63 0.35
N SER A 75 2.37 15.76 -0.48
CA SER A 75 2.54 15.91 -1.92
C SER A 75 3.09 17.27 -2.34
N ARG A 76 3.14 18.25 -1.43
CA ARG A 76 3.86 19.51 -1.64
C ARG A 76 5.33 19.45 -1.20
N SER A 77 5.66 18.63 -0.21
CA SER A 77 7.00 18.59 0.38
C SER A 77 7.92 17.49 -0.16
N LEU A 78 7.37 16.36 -0.61
CA LEU A 78 8.13 15.23 -1.13
C LEU A 78 8.17 15.28 -2.66
N SER A 79 9.34 15.39 -3.27
CA SER A 79 9.52 15.23 -4.71
C SER A 79 9.49 13.75 -5.12
N ASP A 80 9.38 13.46 -6.42
CA ASP A 80 9.34 12.07 -6.89
C ASP A 80 10.69 11.34 -6.68
N GLU A 81 11.82 12.07 -6.71
CA GLU A 81 13.14 11.52 -6.38
C GLU A 81 13.19 11.05 -4.93
N LYS A 82 12.68 11.87 -4.00
CA LYS A 82 12.61 11.51 -2.57
C LYS A 82 11.68 10.33 -2.31
N ILE A 83 10.57 10.23 -3.05
CA ILE A 83 9.67 9.08 -2.97
C ILE A 83 10.39 7.82 -3.43
N THR A 84 11.18 7.91 -4.50
CA THR A 84 11.95 6.78 -5.04
C THR A 84 13.02 6.32 -4.04
N GLU A 85 13.73 7.26 -3.41
CA GLU A 85 14.68 6.97 -2.34
C GLU A 85 14.00 6.30 -1.14
N PHE A 86 12.85 6.83 -0.72
CA PHE A 86 12.08 6.28 0.39
C PHE A 86 11.51 4.89 0.06
N ALA A 87 11.11 4.64 -1.18
CA ALA A 87 10.58 3.36 -1.64
C ALA A 87 11.59 2.21 -1.46
N ALA A 88 12.89 2.47 -1.66
CA ALA A 88 13.93 1.44 -1.49
C ALA A 88 14.05 0.92 -0.05
N SER A 89 13.64 1.73 0.93
CA SER A 89 13.72 1.41 2.36
C SER A 89 12.35 1.34 3.05
N ILE A 90 11.26 1.38 2.29
CA ILE A 90 9.89 1.56 2.79
C ILE A 90 9.49 0.50 3.83
N TRP A 91 9.96 -0.74 3.65
CA TRP A 91 9.67 -1.89 4.51
C TRP A 91 10.21 -1.75 5.94
N LYS A 92 11.16 -0.83 6.17
CA LYS A 92 11.68 -0.49 7.50
C LYS A 92 10.76 0.45 8.28
N PHE A 93 9.79 1.06 7.61
CA PHE A 93 8.96 2.09 8.21
C PHE A 93 7.53 1.60 8.47
N ALA A 94 6.94 2.12 9.54
CA ALA A 94 5.51 2.05 9.82
C ALA A 94 4.92 3.46 9.87
N LEU A 95 3.68 3.57 9.42
CA LEU A 95 2.87 4.76 9.60
C LEU A 95 2.13 4.66 10.94
N VAL A 96 2.18 5.70 11.75
CA VAL A 96 1.44 5.78 13.01
C VAL A 96 0.50 6.98 12.96
N PHE A 97 -0.75 6.72 13.35
CA PHE A 97 -1.74 7.77 13.54
C PHE A 97 -1.73 8.21 15.02
N GLU A 98 -1.39 9.48 15.24
CA GLU A 98 -1.40 10.13 16.55
C GLU A 98 -2.62 11.06 16.62
N GLY A 99 -3.48 10.85 17.61
CA GLY A 99 -4.74 11.59 17.74
C GLY A 99 -5.34 11.48 19.13
N GLU A 100 -6.43 12.22 19.34
CA GLU A 100 -7.25 12.12 20.53
C GLU A 100 -8.42 11.16 20.27
N VAL A 101 -8.60 10.21 21.19
CA VAL A 101 -9.76 9.31 21.21
C VAL A 101 -10.85 10.00 22.02
N ASP A 102 -11.90 10.48 21.36
CA ASP A 102 -13.08 11.01 22.01
C ASP A 102 -14.19 9.95 22.02
N VAL A 103 -14.60 9.50 23.20
CA VAL A 103 -15.72 8.55 23.32
C VAL A 103 -17.00 9.22 22.81
N GLY A 104 -17.60 8.65 21.77
CA GLY A 104 -18.82 9.17 21.15
C GLY A 104 -18.62 10.27 20.10
N LYS A 105 -17.36 10.59 19.72
CA LYS A 105 -17.05 11.50 18.60
C LYS A 105 -16.03 10.87 17.64
N PRO A 106 -15.93 11.35 16.39
CA PRO A 106 -14.86 10.93 15.50
C PRO A 106 -13.49 11.30 16.06
N ASN A 107 -12.54 10.36 16.01
CA ASN A 107 -11.16 10.60 16.41
C ASN A 107 -10.60 11.86 15.74
N LYS A 108 -9.94 12.72 16.51
CA LYS A 108 -9.35 13.94 15.98
C LYS A 108 -7.92 13.68 15.57
N LEU A 109 -7.61 13.95 14.31
CA LEU A 109 -6.25 13.86 13.80
C LEU A 109 -5.39 14.98 14.36
N LEU A 110 -4.36 14.60 15.12
CA LEU A 110 -3.31 15.52 15.54
C LEU A 110 -2.11 15.41 14.59
N LYS A 111 -1.64 14.18 14.34
CA LYS A 111 -0.40 13.96 13.60
C LYS A 111 -0.33 12.58 12.93
N ILE A 112 0.44 12.53 11.86
CA ILE A 112 0.87 11.28 11.22
C ILE A 112 2.39 11.26 11.27
N SER A 113 2.96 10.17 11.74
CA SER A 113 4.41 9.97 11.86
C SER A 113 4.85 8.70 11.15
N PHE A 114 6.08 8.71 10.66
CA PHE A 114 6.77 7.53 10.18
C PHE A 114 7.75 7.09 11.27
N THR A 115 7.69 5.84 11.68
CA THR A 115 8.57 5.25 12.70
C THR A 115 9.21 3.99 12.16
N ASP A 116 10.19 3.44 12.87
CA ASP A 116 10.66 2.09 12.59
C ASP A 116 9.50 1.09 12.75
N ALA A 117 9.39 0.15 11.80
CA ALA A 117 8.37 -0.88 11.76
C ALA A 117 8.46 -1.83 12.95
#